data_AF-A0AAX3N6P3-F1
#
_entry.id   AF-A0AAX3N6P3-F1
#
_cell.length_a   1.000
_cell.length_b   1.000
_cell.length_c   1.000
_cell.angle_alpha   90.00
_cell.angle_beta   90.00
_cell.angle_gamma   90.00
#
_symmetry.space_group_name_H-M   'P 1'
#
loop_
_entity.id
_entity.type
_entity.pdbx_description
1 polymer ?
#
loop_
_entity_poly.entity_id
_entity_poly.type
_entity_poly.pdbx_seq_one_letter_code
_entity_poly.pdbx_strand_id
1 'polypeptide(L)'
;MLFGDYIRELRKARELTQDQLSNLTGIKKPYISRLENNHDNPPSEELLIRLAEALEVETYELILKAGKVPEDFKNLIIYDPEVYRFLVKKIKQSK
;
A
#
# COMPACT_ATOMS: atom_id res chain seq x y z
N MET A 1 13.94 4.90 -2.80
CA MET A 1 12.71 5.67 -2.56
C MET A 1 11.93 4.97 -1.46
N LEU A 2 11.53 5.69 -0.41
CA LEU A 2 10.72 5.12 0.67
C LEU A 2 9.22 5.23 0.35
N PHE A 3 8.39 4.51 1.10
CA PHE A 3 6.94 4.51 0.88
C PHE A 3 6.31 5.90 1.01
N GLY A 4 6.76 6.70 1.98
CA GLY A 4 6.26 8.07 2.17
C GLY A 4 6.56 8.98 0.99
N ASP A 5 7.76 8.86 0.41
CA ASP A 5 8.12 9.58 -0.81
C ASP A 5 7.16 9.22 -1.96
N TYR A 6 6.76 7.95 -2.05
CA TYR A 6 5.89 7.45 -3.11
C TYR A 6 4.48 8.01 -3.01
N ILE A 7 3.92 8.02 -1.80
CA ILE A 7 2.64 8.68 -1.53
C ILE A 7 2.68 10.17 -1.89
N ARG A 8 3.77 10.86 -1.54
CA ARG A 8 3.96 12.27 -1.88
C ARG A 8 3.99 12.50 -3.39
N GLU A 9 4.68 11.65 -4.14
CA GLU A 9 4.75 11.75 -5.59
C GLU A 9 3.37 11.54 -6.23
N LEU A 10 2.64 10.49 -5.84
CA LEU A 10 1.28 10.23 -6.30
C LEU A 10 0.34 11.39 -6.00
N ARG A 11 0.39 11.93 -4.77
CA ARG A 11 -0.44 13.08 -4.37
C ARG A 11 -0.15 14.30 -5.24
N LYS A 12 1.13 14.59 -5.49
CA LYS A 12 1.55 15.73 -6.33
C LYS A 12 1.19 15.52 -7.80
N ALA A 13 1.29 14.30 -8.32
CA ALA A 13 0.84 13.97 -9.67
C ALA A 13 -0.67 14.18 -9.86
N ARG A 14 -1.43 14.06 -8.77
CA ARG A 14 -2.86 14.42 -8.69
C ARG A 14 -3.16 15.88 -8.36
N GLU A 15 -2.12 16.71 -8.23
CA GLU A 15 -2.23 18.12 -7.87
C GLU A 15 -2.99 18.37 -6.55
N LEU A 16 -3.00 17.38 -5.66
CA LEU A 16 -3.69 17.47 -4.39
C LEU A 16 -2.80 18.11 -3.33
N THR A 17 -3.36 18.97 -2.49
CA THR A 17 -2.77 19.36 -1.20
C THR A 17 -2.91 18.22 -0.18
N GLN A 18 -2.14 18.26 0.90
CA GLN A 18 -2.31 17.30 2.00
C GLN A 18 -3.69 17.40 2.67
N ASP A 19 -4.31 18.59 2.69
CA ASP A 19 -5.68 18.77 3.19
C ASP A 19 -6.71 18.13 2.26
N GLN A 20 -6.56 18.27 0.93
CA GLN A 20 -7.45 17.61 -0.01
C GLN A 20 -7.32 16.08 0.08
N LEU A 21 -6.09 15.55 0.17
CA LEU A 21 -5.90 14.12 0.40
C LEU A 21 -6.49 13.68 1.74
N SER A 22 -6.37 14.51 2.79
CA SER A 22 -7.01 14.27 4.09
C SER A 22 -8.52 14.15 3.97
N ASN A 23 -9.16 15.03 3.20
CA ASN A 23 -10.59 15.02 3.00
C ASN A 23 -11.07 13.81 2.17
N LEU A 24 -10.36 13.48 1.09
CA LEU A 24 -10.69 12.34 0.23
C LEU A 24 -10.54 11.01 0.96
N THR A 25 -9.44 10.86 1.70
CA THR A 25 -9.14 9.62 2.40
C THR A 25 -9.83 9.53 3.73
N GLY A 26 -10.23 10.64 4.37
CA GLY A 26 -10.64 10.70 5.79
C GLY A 26 -9.50 10.46 6.79
N ILE A 27 -8.24 10.44 6.33
CA ILE A 27 -7.04 10.34 7.17
C ILE A 27 -6.66 11.75 7.62
N LYS A 28 -6.32 11.95 8.89
CA LYS A 28 -5.97 13.28 9.41
C LYS A 28 -4.70 13.81 8.72
N LYS A 29 -4.74 15.07 8.24
CA LYS A 29 -3.60 15.77 7.60
C LYS A 29 -2.25 15.61 8.35
N PRO A 30 -2.16 15.73 9.70
CA PRO A 30 -0.88 15.51 10.39
C PRO A 30 -0.29 14.12 10.14
N TYR A 31 -1.13 13.08 10.05
CA TYR A 31 -0.69 11.72 9.74
C TYR A 31 -0.19 11.61 8.30
N ILE A 32 -0.91 12.19 7.32
CA ILE A 32 -0.45 12.25 5.92
C ILE A 32 0.90 12.94 5.83
N SER A 33 1.08 14.06 6.53
CA SER A 33 2.36 14.77 6.55
C SER A 33 3.49 13.93 7.13
N ARG A 34 3.28 13.25 8.27
CA ARG A 34 4.30 12.35 8.84
C ARG A 34 4.61 11.17 7.93
N LEU A 35 3.58 10.57 7.33
CA LEU A 35 3.72 9.48 6.36
C LEU A 35 4.58 9.91 5.18
N GLU A 36 4.25 11.03 4.53
CA GLU A 36 5.01 11.56 3.39
C GLU A 36 6.44 11.97 3.74
N ASN A 37 6.71 12.28 5.00
CA ASN A 37 8.05 12.59 5.50
C ASN A 37 8.79 11.35 6.03
N ASN A 38 8.25 10.14 5.84
CA ASN A 38 8.83 8.89 6.31
C ASN A 38 9.02 8.82 7.84
N HIS A 39 8.21 9.57 8.60
CA HIS A 39 8.22 9.52 10.07
C HIS A 39 7.32 8.41 10.63
N ASP A 40 6.47 7.82 9.79
CA ASP A 40 5.61 6.69 10.12
C ASP A 40 5.89 5.52 9.18
N ASN A 41 5.73 4.30 9.71
CA ASN A 41 5.71 3.09 8.90
C ASN A 41 4.45 3.05 8.00
N PRO A 42 4.46 2.26 6.92
CA PRO A 42 3.30 2.11 6.05
C PRO A 42 2.03 1.71 6.83
N PRO A 43 0.89 2.37 6.55
CA PRO A 43 -0.33 2.27 7.36
C PRO A 43 -1.02 0.91 7.23
N SER A 44 -2.12 0.69 7.95
CA SER A 44 -2.94 -0.53 7.81
C SER A 44 -3.45 -0.70 6.38
N GLU A 45 -3.84 -1.93 6.01
CA GLU A 45 -4.39 -2.23 4.69
C GLU A 45 -5.64 -1.41 4.36
N GLU A 46 -6.53 -1.21 5.34
CA GLU A 46 -7.70 -0.34 5.19
C GLU A 46 -7.32 1.09 4.77
N LEU A 47 -6.30 1.67 5.40
CA LEU A 47 -5.82 3.01 5.04
C LEU A 47 -5.09 3.02 3.70
N LEU A 48 -4.40 1.93 3.35
CA LEU A 48 -3.78 1.76 2.03
C LEU A 48 -4.85 1.70 0.93
N ILE A 49 -5.96 1.00 1.14
CA ILE A 49 -7.09 0.97 0.20
C ILE A 49 -7.65 2.37 -0.02
N ARG A 50 -7.94 3.10 1.07
CA ARG A 50 -8.44 4.49 1.00
C ARG A 50 -7.45 5.42 0.29
N LEU A 51 -6.15 5.25 0.52
CA LEU A 51 -5.10 5.98 -0.19
C LEU A 51 -5.07 5.61 -1.68
N ALA A 52 -5.17 4.33 -2.03
CA ALA A 52 -5.17 3.87 -3.41
C ALA A 52 -6.35 4.43 -4.19
N GLU A 53 -7.55 4.42 -3.60
CA GLU A 53 -8.76 5.02 -4.17
C GLU A 53 -8.59 6.54 -4.38
N ALA A 54 -8.20 7.28 -3.34
CA ALA A 54 -8.04 8.73 -3.43
C ALA A 54 -6.91 9.16 -4.37
N LEU A 55 -5.87 8.33 -4.50
CA LEU A 55 -4.74 8.53 -5.39
C LEU A 55 -4.92 7.76 -6.71
N GLU A 56 -6.14 7.25 -7.03
CA GLU A 56 -6.51 6.32 -8.13
C GLU A 56 -5.31 5.54 -8.69
N VAL A 57 -4.67 4.77 -7.81
CA VAL A 57 -3.67 3.77 -8.17
C VAL A 57 -4.22 2.39 -7.87
N GLU A 58 -3.59 1.37 -8.43
CA GLU A 58 -3.99 -0.01 -8.17
C GLU A 58 -3.72 -0.37 -6.69
N THR A 59 -4.74 -0.92 -6.03
CA THR A 59 -4.75 -1.20 -4.59
C THR A 59 -3.69 -2.23 -4.20
N TYR A 60 -3.60 -3.35 -4.91
CA TYR A 60 -2.62 -4.39 -4.59
C TYR A 60 -1.18 -3.88 -4.79
N GLU A 61 -0.92 -3.10 -5.84
CA GLU A 61 0.36 -2.48 -6.08
C GLU A 61 0.76 -1.57 -4.92
N LEU A 62 -0.16 -0.73 -4.44
CA LEU A 62 0.13 0.15 -3.31
C LEU A 62 0.42 -0.65 -2.02
N ILE A 63 -0.33 -1.72 -1.77
CA ILE A 63 -0.11 -2.61 -0.61
C ILE A 63 1.25 -3.30 -0.70
N LEU A 64 1.63 -3.79 -1.87
CA LEU A 64 2.93 -4.42 -2.10
C LEU A 64 4.07 -3.40 -1.98
N LYS A 65 3.90 -2.17 -2.48
CA LYS A 65 4.85 -1.05 -2.32
C LYS A 65 5.02 -0.66 -0.85
N ALA A 66 3.99 -0.81 -0.03
CA ALA A 66 4.03 -0.66 1.42
C ALA A 66 4.78 -1.81 2.13
N GLY A 67 5.29 -2.81 1.38
CA GLY A 67 5.96 -3.98 1.94
C GLY A 67 5.00 -4.93 2.67
N LYS A 68 3.71 -4.89 2.32
CA LYS A 68 2.67 -5.72 2.93
C LYS A 68 2.16 -6.74 1.93
N VAL A 69 1.69 -7.87 2.46
CA VAL A 69 0.95 -8.87 1.69
C VAL A 69 -0.54 -8.59 1.92
N PRO A 70 -1.35 -8.41 0.86
CA PRO A 70 -2.79 -8.29 0.96
C PRO A 70 -3.43 -9.40 1.79
N GLU A 71 -4.47 -9.09 2.55
CA GLU A 71 -5.06 -10.05 3.49
C GLU A 71 -5.73 -11.24 2.77
N ASP A 72 -6.36 -10.98 1.63
CA ASP A 72 -6.91 -12.02 0.76
C ASP A 72 -5.83 -12.96 0.19
N PHE A 73 -4.62 -12.45 -0.10
CA PHE A 73 -3.49 -13.27 -0.52
C PHE A 73 -3.03 -14.17 0.63
N LYS A 74 -2.99 -13.66 1.87
CA LYS A 74 -2.67 -14.50 3.04
C LYS A 74 -3.69 -15.63 3.19
N ASN A 75 -4.98 -15.31 3.11
CA ASN A 75 -6.04 -16.30 3.17
C ASN A 75 -5.89 -17.34 2.07
N LEU A 76 -5.62 -16.91 0.83
CA LEU A 76 -5.42 -17.82 -0.29
C LEU A 76 -4.22 -18.76 -0.04
N ILE A 77 -3.11 -18.25 0.48
CA ILE A 77 -1.93 -19.07 0.82
C ILE A 77 -2.23 -20.10 1.91
N ILE A 78 -3.04 -19.74 2.91
CA ILE A 78 -3.38 -20.60 4.06
C ILE A 78 -4.38 -21.69 3.65
N TYR A 79 -5.39 -21.33 2.86
CA TYR A 79 -6.55 -22.18 2.60
C TYR A 79 -6.54 -22.87 1.23
N ASP A 80 -5.66 -22.47 0.30
CA ASP A 80 -5.44 -23.15 -0.98
C ASP A 80 -4.05 -23.80 -1.04
N PRO A 81 -3.95 -25.12 -0.83
CA PRO A 81 -2.68 -25.85 -0.89
C PRO A 81 -1.97 -25.77 -2.25
N GLU A 82 -2.69 -25.56 -3.36
CA GLU A 82 -2.06 -25.41 -4.67
C GLU A 82 -1.30 -24.09 -4.77
N VAL A 83 -1.83 -23.02 -4.19
CA VAL A 83 -1.17 -21.71 -4.15
C VAL A 83 0.11 -21.78 -3.31
N TYR A 84 0.06 -22.41 -2.13
CA TYR A 84 1.27 -22.65 -1.34
C TYR A 84 2.33 -23.44 -2.12
N ARG A 85 1.94 -24.55 -2.77
CA ARG A 85 2.85 -25.38 -3.59
C ARG A 85 3.46 -24.59 -4.72
N PHE A 86 2.67 -23.76 -5.40
CA PHE A 86 3.13 -22.88 -6.47
C PHE A 86 4.21 -21.92 -5.99
N LEU A 87 4.00 -21.24 -4.86
CA LEU A 87 4.97 -20.30 -4.30
C LEU A 87 6.28 -20.99 -3.90
N VAL A 88 6.21 -22.18 -3.26
CA VAL A 88 7.40 -22.97 -2.93
C VAL A 88 8.20 -23.35 -4.19
N LYS A 89 7.52 -23.77 -5.25
CA LYS A 89 8.17 -24.10 -6.53
C LYS A 89 8.86 -22.88 -7.13
N LYS A 90 8.20 -21.72 -7.14
CA LYS A 90 8.79 -20.46 -7.63
C LYS A 90 10.04 -20.06 -6.84
N ILE A 91 10.02 -20.12 -5.51
CA ILE A 91 11.18 -19.78 -4.68
C ILE A 91 12.38 -20.68 -4.99
N LYS A 92 12.15 -21.98 -5.22
CA LYS A 92 13.21 -22.93 -5.57
C LYS A 92 13.80 -22.70 -6.97
N GLN A 93 13.04 -22.11 -7.89
CA GLN A 93 13.50 -21.80 -9.24
C GLN A 93 14.26 -20.46 -9.32
N SER A 94 14.05 -19.58 -8.34
CA SER A 94 14.73 -18.28 -8.25
C SER A 94 16.05 -18.33 -7.46
N LYS A 95 16.45 -19.51 -6.98
CA LYS A 95 17.74 -19.78 -6.34
C LYS A 95 18.59 -20.64 -7.26
#